data_AF-A0A7U7PRE4-F1
#
_entry.id   AF-A0A7U7PRE4-F1
#
_cell.length_a   1.000
_cell.length_b   1.000
_cell.length_c   1.000
_cell.angle_alpha   90.00
_cell.angle_beta   90.00
_cell.angle_gamma   90.00
#
_symmetry.space_group_name_H-M   'P 1'
#
loop_
_entity.id
_entity.type
_entity.pdbx_description
1 polymer ?
#
loop_
_entity_poly.entity_id
_entity_poly.type
_entity_poly.pdbx_seq_one_letter_code
_entity_poly.pdbx_strand_id
1 'polypeptide(L)'
;MRIAAAATVSRWEIEMQQYDSVIRRVRIVDGSGHEPESTLFDVAIADGRIAAIATSDSTAWLGDEETDGEGRVLAPGFIDVHTHDDTNVIRTPDMLPKVSQGITTVIVGNCGISASPATLRGAPPDPMNLLGPADAFRYPTFAAYVVAVERAQPAVNVAALVGHTALRNNHLDRLDRPATAPEVEAMRAQLREALDHGALGLSTGLAYANAHAATTEEVMGLAEPLAEAGALYTTHLRTEFAAILDAMDEAYRIGRQARVPVVISHLKCAGAANWGRAGEVLDSIEAAQRYQPVGCDCYPYTASSSTLDLKQVTDAFDIFITWSDPHPDLAGQMLKTIAAAWGTDLLDAARRLQPAGAVYHNMSAQDLDRIIAHPATVIGSDGLPNDPKPHPRLWGAFPRVLGHYSRERKLLSLAAAVRKMTGQSAERFGLTERGLVREGWWADLVLFDPDTVRDVATFADPKQPAAGIAAVWVNGALAYRDGAVQPRRAGRFLRRGPRAQAQPAPECEYH
;
A
#
# COMPACT_ATOMS: atom_id res chain seq x y z
N MET A 1 -24.54 -70.43 33.75
CA MET A 1 -24.92 -70.08 32.36
C MET A 1 -25.15 -68.57 32.34
N ARG A 2 -24.32 -67.84 31.60
CA ARG A 2 -24.26 -66.36 31.56
C ARG A 2 -25.45 -65.81 30.76
N ILE A 3 -26.16 -64.81 31.28
CA ILE A 3 -26.68 -63.68 30.49
C ILE A 3 -26.67 -62.45 31.40
N ALA A 4 -25.72 -61.55 31.16
CA ALA A 4 -25.80 -60.16 31.58
C ALA A 4 -25.51 -59.32 30.33
N ALA A 5 -26.55 -58.73 29.76
CA ALA A 5 -26.46 -57.75 28.70
C ALA A 5 -27.01 -56.44 29.26
N ALA A 6 -26.11 -55.52 29.58
CA ALA A 6 -26.41 -54.10 29.64
C ALA A 6 -25.35 -53.43 28.77
N ALA A 7 -25.74 -53.12 27.54
CA ALA A 7 -24.95 -52.34 26.62
C ALA A 7 -24.92 -50.89 27.13
N THR A 8 -23.80 -50.47 27.71
CA THR A 8 -23.48 -49.07 27.92
C THR A 8 -23.14 -48.47 26.55
N VAL A 9 -24.07 -47.69 26.00
CA VAL A 9 -23.80 -46.78 24.88
C VAL A 9 -22.82 -45.74 25.40
N SER A 10 -21.57 -45.76 24.93
CA SER A 10 -20.61 -44.69 25.22
C SER A 10 -21.09 -43.42 24.51
N ARG A 11 -21.62 -42.45 25.27
CA ARG A 11 -21.74 -41.08 24.81
C ARG A 11 -20.32 -40.58 24.55
N TRP A 12 -19.98 -40.38 23.28
CA TRP A 12 -18.86 -39.52 22.91
C TRP A 12 -19.27 -38.10 23.31
N GLU A 13 -18.83 -37.64 24.48
CA GLU A 13 -18.87 -36.22 24.80
C GLU A 13 -17.87 -35.55 23.86
N ILE A 14 -18.40 -34.90 22.81
CA ILE A 14 -17.58 -34.06 21.94
C ILE A 14 -17.17 -32.86 22.79
N GLU A 15 -15.93 -32.84 23.23
CA GLU A 15 -15.38 -31.75 24.02
C GLU A 15 -15.31 -30.49 23.14
N MET A 16 -16.12 -29.49 23.48
CA MET A 16 -16.18 -28.25 22.72
C MET A 16 -14.94 -27.41 23.00
N GLN A 17 -14.28 -26.92 21.96
CA GLN A 17 -13.08 -26.08 22.09
C GLN A 17 -13.48 -24.60 21.97
N GLN A 18 -13.10 -23.78 22.95
CA GLN A 18 -13.42 -22.34 23.01
C GLN A 18 -12.32 -21.50 22.36
N TYR A 19 -12.71 -20.48 21.60
CA TYR A 19 -11.85 -19.53 20.90
C TYR A 19 -12.36 -18.09 21.04
N ASP A 20 -11.52 -17.10 20.75
CA ASP A 20 -11.93 -15.68 20.77
C ASP A 20 -12.97 -15.41 19.67
N SER A 21 -12.74 -15.96 18.47
CA SER A 21 -13.67 -15.85 17.35
C SER A 21 -13.61 -17.08 16.46
N VAL A 22 -14.75 -17.43 15.86
CA VAL A 22 -14.84 -18.46 14.83
C VAL A 22 -15.52 -17.86 13.60
N ILE A 23 -14.85 -17.97 12.46
CA ILE A 23 -15.37 -17.59 11.14
C ILE A 23 -15.78 -18.88 10.43
N ARG A 24 -17.09 -19.05 10.16
CA ARG A 24 -17.65 -20.31 9.68
C ARG A 24 -17.87 -20.33 8.19
N ARG A 25 -17.77 -21.54 7.60
CA ARG A 25 -18.23 -21.85 6.23
C ARG A 25 -17.67 -20.91 5.16
N VAL A 26 -16.38 -20.59 5.23
CA VAL A 26 -15.71 -19.72 4.27
C VAL A 26 -15.00 -20.52 3.18
N ARG A 27 -14.94 -19.96 1.97
CA ARG A 27 -13.90 -20.35 1.00
C ARG A 27 -12.62 -19.59 1.33
N ILE A 28 -11.48 -20.28 1.38
CA ILE A 28 -10.20 -19.65 1.69
C ILE A 28 -9.44 -19.36 0.39
N VAL A 29 -9.06 -18.09 0.18
CA VAL A 29 -8.01 -17.69 -0.76
C VAL A 29 -6.81 -17.29 0.07
N ASP A 30 -5.86 -18.22 0.25
CA ASP A 30 -4.87 -18.17 1.32
C ASP A 30 -3.77 -17.10 1.15
N GLY A 31 -3.71 -16.43 -0.01
CA GLY A 31 -2.69 -15.42 -0.33
C GLY A 31 -1.41 -15.96 -0.98
N SER A 32 -1.30 -17.28 -1.16
CA SER A 32 -0.13 -17.91 -1.81
C SER A 32 -0.16 -17.82 -3.34
N GLY A 33 -1.35 -17.62 -3.92
CA GLY A 33 -1.61 -17.62 -5.36
C GLY A 33 -2.20 -18.92 -5.89
N HIS A 34 -2.37 -19.93 -5.05
CA HIS A 34 -3.11 -21.14 -5.42
C HIS A 34 -4.61 -20.81 -5.51
N GLU A 35 -5.25 -21.33 -6.55
CA GLU A 35 -6.70 -21.18 -6.71
C GLU A 35 -7.45 -21.89 -5.57
N PRO A 36 -8.52 -21.27 -5.03
CA PRO A 36 -9.25 -21.84 -3.91
C PRO A 36 -9.98 -23.12 -4.32
N GLU A 37 -9.98 -24.12 -3.42
CA GLU A 37 -10.84 -25.28 -3.55
C GLU A 37 -12.32 -24.91 -3.28
N SER A 38 -13.25 -25.74 -3.76
CA SER A 38 -14.69 -25.59 -3.44
C SER A 38 -15.03 -25.95 -1.98
N THR A 39 -14.07 -26.49 -1.24
CA THR A 39 -14.20 -26.88 0.17
C THR A 39 -14.47 -25.67 1.06
N LEU A 40 -15.42 -25.80 1.98
CA LEU A 40 -15.70 -24.80 3.01
C LEU A 40 -14.95 -25.12 4.30
N PHE A 41 -14.43 -24.07 4.92
CA PHE A 41 -13.65 -24.17 6.14
C PHE A 41 -14.24 -23.31 7.26
N ASP A 42 -14.01 -23.74 8.48
CA ASP A 42 -14.11 -22.91 9.68
C ASP A 42 -12.70 -22.48 10.08
N VAL A 43 -12.55 -21.22 10.51
CA VAL A 43 -11.28 -20.64 10.96
C VAL A 43 -11.46 -20.10 12.38
N ALA A 44 -10.71 -20.67 13.32
CA ALA A 44 -10.71 -20.25 14.71
C ALA A 44 -9.57 -19.26 14.99
N ILE A 45 -9.85 -18.24 15.79
CA ILE A 45 -8.92 -17.19 16.19
C ILE A 45 -8.76 -17.26 17.72
N ALA A 46 -7.52 -17.29 18.18
CA ALA A 46 -7.18 -17.13 19.60
C ALA A 46 -5.89 -16.32 19.76
N ASP A 47 -5.86 -15.44 20.76
CA ASP A 47 -4.71 -14.60 21.11
C ASP A 47 -4.15 -13.79 19.92
N GLY A 48 -5.06 -13.36 19.05
CA GLY A 48 -4.76 -12.59 17.86
C GLY A 48 -4.13 -13.39 16.70
N ARG A 49 -4.11 -14.71 16.80
CA ARG A 49 -3.57 -15.63 15.79
C ARG A 49 -4.65 -16.54 15.23
N ILE A 50 -4.41 -17.04 14.01
CA ILE A 50 -5.19 -18.12 13.40
C ILE A 50 -4.84 -19.39 14.18
N ALA A 51 -5.71 -19.82 15.07
CA ALA A 51 -5.44 -20.92 15.99
C ALA A 51 -5.60 -22.30 15.32
N ALA A 52 -6.63 -22.44 14.49
CA ALA A 52 -6.93 -23.67 13.76
C ALA A 52 -7.75 -23.40 12.50
N ILE A 53 -7.59 -24.25 11.49
CA ILE A 53 -8.36 -24.27 10.25
C ILE A 53 -8.85 -25.71 10.01
N ALA A 54 -10.16 -25.89 9.84
CA ALA A 54 -10.72 -27.22 9.60
C ALA A 54 -11.90 -27.14 8.63
N THR A 55 -12.25 -28.25 7.99
CA THR A 55 -13.46 -28.32 7.16
C THR A 55 -14.71 -28.03 7.99
N SER A 56 -15.69 -27.30 7.46
CA SER A 56 -16.81 -26.78 8.27
C SER A 56 -17.68 -27.85 8.94
N ASP A 57 -17.73 -29.06 8.39
CA ASP A 57 -18.53 -30.16 8.95
C ASP A 57 -17.80 -30.98 10.03
N SER A 58 -16.55 -30.60 10.36
CA SER A 58 -15.66 -31.39 11.23
C SER A 58 -15.33 -30.73 12.57
N THR A 59 -15.98 -29.63 12.95
CA THR A 59 -15.62 -28.86 14.14
C THR A 59 -16.69 -28.88 15.23
N ALA A 60 -16.24 -28.85 16.49
CA ALA A 60 -17.07 -28.58 17.66
C ALA A 60 -16.52 -27.34 18.39
N TRP A 61 -16.23 -26.30 17.61
CA TRP A 61 -15.65 -25.05 18.11
C TRP A 61 -16.72 -24.06 18.52
N LEU A 62 -16.45 -23.29 19.56
CA LEU A 62 -17.25 -22.14 20.00
C LEU A 62 -16.36 -20.89 19.98
N GLY A 63 -16.83 -19.82 19.35
CA GLY A 63 -16.23 -18.50 19.43
C GLY A 63 -16.99 -17.59 20.38
N ASP A 64 -16.29 -16.70 21.10
CA ASP A 64 -16.96 -15.57 21.77
C ASP A 64 -17.64 -14.65 20.72
N GLU A 65 -16.99 -14.50 19.56
CA GLU A 65 -17.55 -13.88 18.36
C GLU A 65 -17.69 -14.89 17.20
N GLU A 66 -18.91 -15.13 16.76
CA GLU A 66 -19.23 -16.03 15.65
C GLU A 66 -19.57 -15.23 14.38
N THR A 67 -18.92 -15.54 13.27
CA THR A 67 -19.21 -14.91 11.96
C THR A 67 -19.54 -15.94 10.91
N ASP A 68 -20.72 -15.82 10.28
CA ASP A 68 -21.10 -16.65 9.15
C ASP A 68 -20.51 -16.11 7.84
N GLY A 69 -19.66 -16.92 7.22
CA GLY A 69 -18.97 -16.62 5.97
C GLY A 69 -19.56 -17.32 4.75
N GLU A 70 -20.74 -17.94 4.84
CA GLU A 70 -21.35 -18.63 3.70
C GLU A 70 -21.44 -17.72 2.46
N GLY A 71 -21.05 -18.26 1.29
CA GLY A 71 -20.98 -17.53 0.02
C GLY A 71 -19.80 -16.55 -0.11
N ARG A 72 -19.06 -16.28 0.96
CA ARG A 72 -17.97 -15.31 1.00
C ARG A 72 -16.59 -15.97 0.92
N VAL A 73 -15.59 -15.16 0.63
CA VAL A 73 -14.17 -15.52 0.61
C VAL A 73 -13.48 -14.92 1.83
N LEU A 74 -12.75 -15.76 2.56
CA LEU A 74 -11.80 -15.33 3.58
C LEU A 74 -10.40 -15.31 2.95
N ALA A 75 -9.73 -14.18 3.07
CA ALA A 75 -8.36 -13.98 2.62
C ALA A 75 -7.52 -13.36 3.74
N PRO A 76 -6.18 -13.35 3.63
CA PRO A 76 -5.38 -12.50 4.49
C PRO A 76 -5.81 -11.05 4.26
N GLY A 77 -5.79 -10.26 5.33
CA GLY A 77 -6.02 -8.83 5.24
C GLY A 77 -5.02 -8.17 4.30
N PHE A 78 -5.49 -7.19 3.53
CA PHE A 78 -4.66 -6.59 2.49
C PHE A 78 -3.58 -5.69 3.09
N ILE A 79 -2.41 -5.69 2.45
CA ILE A 79 -1.25 -4.91 2.82
C ILE A 79 -1.08 -3.80 1.80
N ASP A 80 -1.35 -2.58 2.22
CA ASP A 80 -1.17 -1.38 1.42
C ASP A 80 0.28 -0.92 1.47
N VAL A 81 1.05 -1.32 0.45
CA VAL A 81 2.51 -1.11 0.43
C VAL A 81 2.92 0.33 0.12
N HIS A 82 1.98 1.15 -0.35
CA HIS A 82 2.27 2.50 -0.81
C HIS A 82 1.26 3.48 -0.22
N THR A 83 1.59 4.04 0.94
CA THR A 83 0.73 5.01 1.62
C THR A 83 1.47 6.26 2.05
N HIS A 84 0.67 7.30 2.28
CA HIS A 84 1.06 8.56 2.90
C HIS A 84 0.23 8.82 4.17
N ASP A 85 -0.04 7.74 4.93
CA ASP A 85 -0.85 7.76 6.15
C ASP A 85 -0.04 8.10 7.42
N ASP A 86 1.23 8.50 7.29
CA ASP A 86 2.20 8.66 8.39
C ASP A 86 1.64 9.36 9.63
N THR A 87 0.95 10.50 9.46
CA THR A 87 0.34 11.21 10.60
C THR A 87 -1.09 10.76 10.88
N ASN A 88 -1.79 10.21 9.88
CA ASN A 88 -3.18 9.80 9.94
C ASN A 88 -3.39 8.52 10.75
N VAL A 89 -2.42 7.60 10.75
CA VAL A 89 -2.44 6.41 11.63
C VAL A 89 -2.45 6.79 13.12
N ILE A 90 -2.03 8.01 13.47
CA ILE A 90 -2.06 8.52 14.85
C ILE A 90 -3.23 9.49 15.08
N ARG A 91 -3.47 10.43 14.16
CA ARG A 91 -4.48 11.49 14.31
C ARG A 91 -5.90 11.02 14.04
N THR A 92 -6.06 10.04 13.16
CA THR A 92 -7.35 9.46 12.74
C THR A 92 -7.26 7.92 12.81
N PRO A 93 -7.07 7.35 14.01
CA PRO A 93 -6.68 5.95 14.17
C PRO A 93 -7.76 4.96 13.74
N ASP A 94 -9.00 5.41 13.52
CA ASP A 94 -10.09 4.58 12.97
C ASP A 94 -9.77 4.07 11.56
N MET A 95 -8.92 4.78 10.80
CA MET A 95 -8.41 4.35 9.50
C MET A 95 -9.50 3.81 8.54
N LEU A 96 -10.71 4.39 8.61
CA LEU A 96 -11.87 3.99 7.81
C LEU A 96 -11.58 3.91 6.30
N PRO A 97 -10.83 4.84 5.66
CA PRO A 97 -10.48 4.70 4.25
C PRO A 97 -9.76 3.39 3.93
N LYS A 98 -9.06 2.81 4.91
CA LYS A 98 -8.26 1.58 4.74
C LYS A 98 -9.04 0.34 5.11
N VAL A 99 -9.58 0.27 6.33
CA VAL A 99 -10.30 -0.94 6.77
C VAL A 99 -11.57 -1.20 5.95
N SER A 100 -12.23 -0.17 5.42
CA SER A 100 -13.39 -0.36 4.53
C SER A 100 -13.04 -1.00 3.18
N GLN A 101 -11.76 -1.09 2.84
CA GLN A 101 -11.25 -1.76 1.64
C GLN A 101 -10.75 -3.18 1.91
N GLY A 102 -10.73 -3.65 3.16
CA GLY A 102 -10.09 -4.91 3.53
C GLY A 102 -8.62 -4.79 3.94
N ILE A 103 -8.08 -3.58 4.05
CA ILE A 103 -6.67 -3.35 4.41
C ILE A 103 -6.49 -3.54 5.92
N THR A 104 -5.49 -4.33 6.30
CA THR A 104 -5.10 -4.60 7.69
C THR A 104 -3.72 -4.09 8.02
N THR A 105 -2.88 -3.77 7.02
CA THR A 105 -1.55 -3.21 7.22
C THR A 105 -1.29 -2.10 6.21
N VAL A 106 -0.70 -0.99 6.66
CA VAL A 106 -0.21 0.10 5.81
C VAL A 106 1.31 0.24 5.93
N ILE A 107 1.96 0.55 4.82
CA ILE A 107 3.38 0.92 4.77
C ILE A 107 3.46 2.42 4.46
N VAL A 108 3.92 3.18 5.45
CA VAL A 108 4.03 4.65 5.39
C VAL A 108 5.47 5.09 5.10
N GLY A 109 5.69 6.39 4.92
CA GLY A 109 7.04 6.94 4.71
C GLY A 109 7.56 6.77 3.28
N ASN A 110 6.68 6.72 2.30
CA ASN A 110 7.00 6.52 0.88
C ASN A 110 7.48 7.81 0.19
N CYS A 111 8.06 7.66 -1.02
CA CYS A 111 8.40 8.76 -1.92
C CYS A 111 9.32 9.84 -1.32
N GLY A 112 10.19 9.45 -0.38
CA GLY A 112 11.10 10.37 0.29
C GLY A 112 10.47 11.20 1.41
N ILE A 113 9.16 11.12 1.63
CA ILE A 113 8.47 11.88 2.68
C ILE A 113 8.06 10.95 3.82
N SER A 114 8.37 11.34 5.05
CA SER A 114 7.93 10.60 6.24
C SER A 114 7.64 11.56 7.41
N ALA A 115 6.75 11.16 8.32
CA ALA A 115 6.49 11.94 9.55
C ALA A 115 7.62 11.83 10.59
N SER A 116 8.56 10.89 10.39
CA SER A 116 9.66 10.62 11.31
C SER A 116 10.87 10.00 10.60
N PRO A 117 12.11 10.25 11.09
CA PRO A 117 12.46 11.33 12.01
C PRO A 117 12.33 12.69 11.29
N ALA A 118 11.56 13.61 11.88
CA ALA A 118 11.32 14.92 11.28
C ALA A 118 11.37 16.02 12.34
N THR A 119 12.21 17.04 12.10
CA THR A 119 12.27 18.28 12.88
C THR A 119 12.13 19.45 11.93
N LEU A 120 10.97 20.08 11.91
CA LEU A 120 10.69 21.19 11.01
C LEU A 120 11.20 22.52 11.59
N ARG A 121 11.86 23.33 10.76
CA ARG A 121 12.24 24.72 11.09
C ARG A 121 11.12 25.73 10.80
N GLY A 122 10.07 25.30 10.11
CA GLY A 122 8.95 26.11 9.63
C GLY A 122 7.84 25.24 9.07
N ALA A 123 7.19 25.68 7.99
CA ALA A 123 6.24 24.85 7.27
C ALA A 123 6.94 23.61 6.67
N PRO A 124 6.28 22.44 6.62
CA PRO A 124 6.84 21.27 5.96
C PRO A 124 7.07 21.57 4.48
N PRO A 125 8.25 21.26 3.92
CA PRO A 125 8.54 21.51 2.52
C PRO A 125 7.63 20.66 1.63
N ASP A 126 7.21 21.16 0.48
CA ASP A 126 6.47 20.36 -0.50
C ASP A 126 7.34 19.21 -1.04
N PRO A 127 6.87 17.94 -1.10
CA PRO A 127 5.52 17.48 -0.81
C PRO A 127 5.33 16.85 0.59
N MET A 128 6.23 17.08 1.58
CA MET A 128 6.00 16.60 2.95
C MET A 128 4.70 17.17 3.56
N ASN A 129 4.30 18.38 3.17
CA ASN A 129 2.99 18.97 3.50
C ASN A 129 1.78 18.07 3.17
N LEU A 130 1.90 17.09 2.26
CA LEU A 130 0.85 16.09 2.00
C LEU A 130 0.55 15.21 3.23
N LEU A 131 1.51 15.06 4.14
CA LEU A 131 1.34 14.30 5.38
C LEU A 131 0.63 15.11 6.47
N GLY A 132 0.39 16.40 6.25
CA GLY A 132 -0.34 17.28 7.16
C GLY A 132 0.36 18.61 7.47
N PRO A 133 -0.24 19.43 8.34
CA PRO A 133 0.33 20.72 8.78
C PRO A 133 1.60 20.54 9.60
N ALA A 134 2.35 21.62 9.82
CA ALA A 134 3.62 21.60 10.56
C ALA A 134 3.50 20.98 11.96
N ASP A 135 2.38 21.21 12.63
CA ASP A 135 2.13 20.66 13.95
C ASP A 135 1.75 19.17 13.93
N ALA A 136 1.63 18.52 12.77
CA ALA A 136 1.53 17.06 12.69
C ALA A 136 2.91 16.38 12.78
N PHE A 137 4.01 17.11 12.54
CA PHE A 137 5.38 16.60 12.56
C PHE A 137 6.02 16.77 13.94
N ARG A 138 5.59 15.93 14.90
CA ARG A 138 6.05 16.00 16.30
C ARG A 138 6.95 14.83 16.72
N TYR A 139 7.51 14.10 15.76
CA TYR A 139 8.29 12.88 15.97
C TYR A 139 9.75 13.09 15.53
N PRO A 140 10.60 13.69 16.39
CA PRO A 140 11.98 14.02 16.02
C PRO A 140 12.89 12.77 15.92
N THR A 141 12.48 11.64 16.52
CA THR A 141 13.16 10.35 16.44
C THR A 141 12.20 9.27 16.00
N PHE A 142 12.70 8.23 15.34
CA PHE A 142 11.85 7.12 14.91
C PHE A 142 11.28 6.36 16.12
N ALA A 143 12.05 6.23 17.20
CA ALA A 143 11.55 5.70 18.46
C ALA A 143 10.28 6.42 18.96
N ALA A 144 10.24 7.75 18.88
CA ALA A 144 9.08 8.54 19.30
C ALA A 144 7.86 8.28 18.41
N TYR A 145 8.07 8.09 17.11
CA TYR A 145 7.01 7.71 16.18
C TYR A 145 6.43 6.33 16.49
N VAL A 146 7.28 5.34 16.74
CA VAL A 146 6.85 3.98 17.14
C VAL A 146 5.98 4.04 18.39
N VAL A 147 6.41 4.76 19.44
CA VAL A 147 5.61 4.94 20.67
C VAL A 147 4.27 5.62 20.39
N ALA A 148 4.23 6.60 19.49
CA ALA A 148 3.00 7.29 19.14
C ALA A 148 2.01 6.40 18.39
N VAL A 149 2.48 5.56 17.47
CA VAL A 149 1.65 4.55 16.78
C VAL A 149 1.10 3.53 17.78
N GLU A 150 1.96 2.97 18.64
CA GLU A 150 1.55 1.99 19.65
C GLU A 150 0.52 2.58 20.64
N ARG A 151 0.65 3.86 20.99
CA ARG A 151 -0.32 4.55 21.84
C ARG A 151 -1.64 4.83 21.12
N ALA A 152 -1.59 5.15 19.83
CA ALA A 152 -2.80 5.43 19.05
C ALA A 152 -3.64 4.19 18.79
N GLN A 153 -2.99 3.01 18.72
CA GLN A 153 -3.59 1.73 18.36
C GLN A 153 -4.52 1.88 17.15
N PRO A 154 -3.98 2.14 15.95
CA PRO A 154 -4.79 2.28 14.75
C PRO A 154 -5.58 1.01 14.43
N ALA A 155 -6.63 1.14 13.62
CA ALA A 155 -7.45 0.02 13.17
C ALA A 155 -6.72 -0.88 12.16
N VAL A 156 -5.49 -0.52 11.77
CA VAL A 156 -4.58 -1.27 10.89
C VAL A 156 -3.20 -1.35 11.54
N ASN A 157 -2.42 -2.37 11.20
CA ASN A 157 -1.00 -2.40 11.48
C ASN A 157 -0.24 -1.34 10.66
N VAL A 158 0.88 -0.88 11.20
CA VAL A 158 1.70 0.17 10.58
C VAL A 158 3.14 -0.31 10.48
N ALA A 159 3.67 -0.35 9.28
CA ALA A 159 5.11 -0.42 9.05
C ALA A 159 5.58 0.88 8.38
N ALA A 160 6.83 1.27 8.58
CA ALA A 160 7.29 2.58 8.10
C ALA A 160 8.66 2.52 7.46
N LEU A 161 8.79 3.24 6.35
CA LEU A 161 10.05 3.62 5.71
C LEU A 161 10.50 4.99 6.26
N VAL A 162 11.77 5.31 6.06
CA VAL A 162 12.33 6.64 6.36
C VAL A 162 12.48 7.41 5.07
N GLY A 163 11.91 8.61 5.02
CA GLY A 163 11.97 9.48 3.85
C GLY A 163 13.27 10.24 3.72
N HIS A 164 13.93 10.15 2.56
CA HIS A 164 15.13 10.95 2.21
C HIS A 164 14.91 12.46 2.32
N THR A 165 13.77 12.99 1.85
CA THR A 165 13.43 14.42 1.98
C THR A 165 13.31 14.81 3.45
N ALA A 166 12.73 13.96 4.31
CA ALA A 166 12.63 14.25 5.74
C ALA A 166 14.02 14.36 6.39
N LEU A 167 14.93 13.45 6.04
CA LEU A 167 16.34 13.51 6.48
C LEU A 167 17.05 14.77 5.95
N ARG A 168 16.85 15.10 4.67
CA ARG A 168 17.41 16.32 4.08
C ARG A 168 16.90 17.58 4.77
N ASN A 169 15.60 17.66 5.05
CA ASN A 169 14.99 18.78 5.78
C ASN A 169 15.63 18.98 7.16
N ASN A 170 16.00 17.91 7.86
CA ASN A 170 16.59 18.03 9.20
C ASN A 170 18.00 18.64 9.14
N HIS A 171 18.79 18.28 8.12
CA HIS A 171 20.23 18.55 8.08
C HIS A 171 20.66 19.66 7.15
N LEU A 172 19.99 19.85 6.01
CA LEU A 172 20.37 20.88 5.05
C LEU A 172 19.72 22.22 5.42
N ASP A 173 20.41 23.31 5.09
CA ASP A 173 19.86 24.66 5.11
C ASP A 173 18.99 24.95 3.87
N ARG A 174 19.31 24.31 2.75
CA ARG A 174 18.64 24.44 1.44
C ARG A 174 18.54 23.10 0.73
N LEU A 175 17.38 22.85 0.12
CA LEU A 175 17.04 21.57 -0.52
C LEU A 175 17.34 21.54 -2.04
N ASP A 176 17.69 22.67 -2.64
CA ASP A 176 17.92 22.84 -4.09
C ASP A 176 19.38 22.64 -4.52
N ARG A 177 20.18 21.93 -3.72
CA ARG A 177 21.59 21.59 -3.98
C ARG A 177 21.91 20.15 -3.57
N PRO A 178 23.03 19.54 -4.00
CA PRO A 178 23.51 18.31 -3.38
C PRO A 178 23.85 18.48 -1.90
N ALA A 179 23.69 17.41 -1.11
CA ALA A 179 24.21 17.36 0.26
C ALA A 179 25.73 17.22 0.27
N THR A 180 26.37 17.86 1.25
CA THR A 180 27.80 17.70 1.52
C THR A 180 28.07 16.38 2.25
N ALA A 181 29.32 15.89 2.23
CA ALA A 181 29.66 14.65 2.93
C ALA A 181 29.29 14.65 4.44
N PRO A 182 29.51 15.74 5.22
CA PRO A 182 29.04 15.80 6.60
C PRO A 182 27.52 15.73 6.75
N GLU A 183 26.76 16.32 5.82
CA GLU A 183 25.30 16.25 5.83
C GLU A 183 24.80 14.84 5.50
N VAL A 184 25.44 14.16 4.55
CA VAL A 184 25.16 12.74 4.24
C VAL A 184 25.40 11.87 5.47
N GLU A 185 26.51 12.06 6.19
CA GLU A 185 26.76 11.28 7.40
C GLU A 185 25.75 11.59 8.53
N ALA A 186 25.31 12.84 8.66
CA ALA A 186 24.30 13.20 9.64
C ALA A 186 22.94 12.53 9.32
N MET A 187 22.51 12.57 8.05
CA MET A 187 21.32 11.86 7.57
C MET A 187 21.46 10.34 7.78
N ARG A 188 22.65 9.78 7.52
CA ARG A 188 22.93 8.36 7.71
C ARG A 188 22.86 7.95 9.18
N ALA A 189 23.33 8.79 10.10
CA ALA A 189 23.21 8.53 11.53
C ALA A 189 21.74 8.47 11.99
N GLN A 190 20.89 9.39 11.50
CA GLN A 190 19.45 9.34 11.76
C GLN A 190 18.78 8.11 11.13
N LEU A 191 19.18 7.74 9.92
CA LEU A 191 18.69 6.52 9.27
C LEU A 191 19.06 5.26 10.09
N ARG A 192 20.29 5.17 10.61
CA ARG A 192 20.69 4.06 11.51
C ARG A 192 19.81 3.98 12.76
N GLU A 193 19.56 5.12 13.43
CA GLU A 193 18.64 5.16 14.59
C GLU A 193 17.26 4.62 14.22
N ALA A 194 16.72 5.01 13.07
CA ALA A 194 15.42 4.53 12.61
C ALA A 194 15.42 3.04 12.27
N LEU A 195 16.50 2.54 11.64
CA LEU A 195 16.66 1.13 11.32
C LEU A 195 16.77 0.27 12.60
N ASP A 196 17.45 0.75 13.65
CA ASP A 196 17.54 0.09 14.95
C ASP A 196 16.18 0.01 15.65
N HIS A 197 15.32 1.00 15.40
CA HIS A 197 13.95 1.04 15.90
C HIS A 197 12.93 0.34 14.97
N GLY A 198 13.40 -0.36 13.94
CA GLY A 198 12.61 -1.29 13.14
C GLY A 198 12.00 -0.71 11.86
N ALA A 199 12.47 0.45 11.37
CA ALA A 199 12.10 0.95 10.05
C ALA A 199 12.36 -0.10 8.95
N LEU A 200 11.47 -0.20 7.97
CA LEU A 200 11.63 -1.19 6.89
C LEU A 200 12.76 -0.85 5.91
N GLY A 201 13.14 0.43 5.83
CA GLY A 201 14.16 0.90 4.89
C GLY A 201 14.08 2.38 4.58
N LEU A 202 14.74 2.76 3.48
CA LEU A 202 14.80 4.13 2.96
C LEU A 202 13.83 4.29 1.79
N SER A 203 13.15 5.43 1.71
CA SER A 203 12.43 5.87 0.52
C SER A 203 13.03 7.15 -0.06
N THR A 204 12.97 7.32 -1.38
CA THR A 204 13.32 8.56 -2.07
C THR A 204 12.18 9.04 -2.97
N GLY A 205 12.16 10.34 -3.24
CA GLY A 205 11.26 10.99 -4.20
C GLY A 205 12.03 11.94 -5.08
N LEU A 206 12.84 11.39 -5.98
CA LEU A 206 13.84 12.14 -6.73
C LEU A 206 13.23 13.03 -7.83
N ALA A 207 11.95 12.84 -8.16
CA ALA A 207 11.20 13.74 -9.04
C ALA A 207 10.87 15.09 -8.39
N TYR A 208 10.81 15.16 -7.05
CA TYR A 208 10.38 16.37 -6.35
C TYR A 208 11.48 17.42 -6.29
N ALA A 209 11.12 18.70 -6.39
CA ALA A 209 12.08 19.81 -6.40
C ALA A 209 13.04 19.82 -5.19
N ASN A 210 12.58 19.34 -4.02
CA ASN A 210 13.36 19.28 -2.79
C ASN A 210 14.44 18.18 -2.75
N ALA A 211 14.39 17.24 -3.69
CA ALA A 211 15.29 16.08 -3.75
C ALA A 211 15.89 15.90 -5.14
N HIS A 212 15.36 16.56 -6.16
CA HIS A 212 15.84 16.50 -7.55
C HIS A 212 17.31 16.88 -7.69
N ALA A 213 17.82 17.77 -6.81
CA ALA A 213 19.23 18.14 -6.79
C ALA A 213 20.15 17.11 -6.11
N ALA A 214 19.61 16.09 -5.41
CA ALA A 214 20.44 15.01 -4.88
C ALA A 214 21.07 14.21 -6.01
N THR A 215 22.38 14.01 -5.94
CA THR A 215 23.07 13.14 -6.89
C THR A 215 22.85 11.67 -6.55
N THR A 216 23.11 10.78 -7.49
CA THR A 216 23.05 9.34 -7.22
C THR A 216 24.03 8.95 -6.11
N GLU A 217 25.22 9.57 -6.06
CA GLU A 217 26.25 9.31 -5.05
C GLU A 217 25.80 9.69 -3.64
N GLU A 218 25.03 10.79 -3.50
CA GLU A 218 24.39 11.16 -2.22
C GLU A 218 23.50 10.03 -1.72
N VAL A 219 22.62 9.52 -2.60
CA VAL A 219 21.67 8.46 -2.24
C VAL A 219 22.39 7.13 -1.99
N MET A 220 23.39 6.78 -2.79
CA MET A 220 24.25 5.60 -2.57
C MET A 220 24.95 5.67 -1.21
N GLY A 221 25.50 6.84 -0.85
CA GLY A 221 26.09 7.08 0.46
C GLY A 221 25.07 6.93 1.59
N LEU A 222 23.87 7.49 1.42
CA LEU A 222 22.83 7.37 2.43
C LEU A 222 22.30 5.94 2.60
N ALA A 223 22.27 5.14 1.53
CA ALA A 223 21.73 3.78 1.52
C ALA A 223 22.67 2.72 2.12
N GLU A 224 23.93 3.05 2.39
CA GLU A 224 24.94 2.12 2.93
C GLU A 224 24.49 1.28 4.17
N PRO A 225 23.83 1.84 5.20
CA PRO A 225 23.45 1.05 6.39
C PRO A 225 22.29 0.07 6.15
N LEU A 226 21.65 0.07 4.98
CA LEU A 226 20.44 -0.73 4.76
C LEU A 226 20.71 -2.24 4.73
N ALA A 227 21.84 -2.67 4.16
CA ALA A 227 22.15 -4.10 4.05
C ALA A 227 22.39 -4.76 5.41
N GLU A 228 23.18 -4.13 6.28
CA GLU A 228 23.43 -4.63 7.64
C GLU A 228 22.13 -4.79 8.43
N ALA A 229 21.18 -3.86 8.22
CA ALA A 229 19.87 -3.90 8.81
C ALA A 229 18.94 -4.98 8.21
N GLY A 230 19.22 -5.51 7.01
CA GLY A 230 18.27 -6.35 6.27
C GLY A 230 17.07 -5.56 5.71
N ALA A 231 17.27 -4.27 5.47
CA ALA A 231 16.26 -3.32 5.02
C ALA A 231 16.13 -3.29 3.48
N LEU A 232 15.26 -2.41 2.98
CA LEU A 232 15.04 -2.23 1.54
C LEU A 232 15.18 -0.76 1.10
N TYR A 233 15.26 -0.56 -0.21
CA TYR A 233 15.20 0.74 -0.85
C TYR A 233 13.92 0.86 -1.67
N THR A 234 13.11 1.89 -1.41
CA THR A 234 11.95 2.24 -2.23
C THR A 234 12.20 3.58 -2.92
N THR A 235 11.62 3.78 -4.10
CA THR A 235 11.85 5.03 -4.82
C THR A 235 10.68 5.42 -5.71
N HIS A 236 10.21 6.65 -5.53
CA HIS A 236 9.62 7.42 -6.61
C HIS A 236 10.80 7.92 -7.46
N LEU A 237 10.86 7.39 -8.67
CA LEU A 237 11.94 7.60 -9.64
C LEU A 237 12.20 9.08 -9.91
N ARG A 238 13.40 9.42 -10.36
CA ARG A 238 13.72 10.80 -10.75
C ARG A 238 12.83 11.35 -11.86
N THR A 239 12.36 10.47 -12.74
CA THR A 239 11.35 10.80 -13.74
C THR A 239 10.58 9.55 -14.13
N GLU A 240 9.31 9.74 -14.44
CA GLU A 240 8.40 8.70 -14.97
C GLU A 240 8.04 8.97 -16.45
N PHE A 241 8.74 9.92 -17.09
CA PHE A 241 8.51 10.37 -18.47
C PHE A 241 9.54 9.75 -19.44
N ALA A 242 10.05 10.54 -20.40
CA ALA A 242 10.90 10.07 -21.48
C ALA A 242 12.13 9.27 -21.01
N ALA A 243 12.82 9.75 -19.96
CA ALA A 243 14.03 9.14 -19.41
C ALA A 243 13.75 8.16 -18.24
N ILE A 244 12.58 7.53 -18.20
CA ILE A 244 12.22 6.57 -17.15
C ILE A 244 13.22 5.41 -17.02
N LEU A 245 13.75 4.88 -18.14
CA LEU A 245 14.73 3.79 -18.11
C LEU A 245 16.06 4.20 -17.45
N ASP A 246 16.51 5.45 -17.66
CA ASP A 246 17.70 5.98 -16.99
C ASP A 246 17.46 6.13 -15.48
N ALA A 247 16.26 6.56 -15.09
CA ALA A 247 15.87 6.65 -13.68
C ALA A 247 15.75 5.27 -13.02
N MET A 248 15.30 4.26 -13.77
CA MET A 248 15.27 2.86 -13.30
C MET A 248 16.69 2.31 -13.12
N ASP A 249 17.61 2.55 -14.07
CA ASP A 249 19.01 2.15 -13.88
C ASP A 249 19.68 2.89 -12.71
N GLU A 250 19.32 4.17 -12.47
CA GLU A 250 19.72 4.88 -11.25
C GLU A 250 19.28 4.12 -9.99
N ALA A 251 18.01 3.75 -9.90
CA ALA A 251 17.49 2.98 -8.77
C ALA A 251 18.20 1.63 -8.61
N TYR A 252 18.45 0.93 -9.72
CA TYR A 252 19.14 -0.36 -9.69
C TYR A 252 20.58 -0.24 -9.22
N ARG A 253 21.30 0.79 -9.68
CA ARG A 253 22.69 1.07 -9.26
C ARG A 253 22.77 1.34 -7.76
N ILE A 254 21.84 2.15 -7.23
CA ILE A 254 21.72 2.40 -5.78
C ILE A 254 21.50 1.07 -5.04
N GLY A 255 20.53 0.25 -5.49
CA GLY A 255 20.24 -1.05 -4.88
C GLY A 255 21.42 -2.02 -4.91
N ARG A 256 22.18 -2.11 -6.01
CA ARG A 256 23.38 -2.95 -6.12
C ARG A 256 24.47 -2.50 -5.18
N GLN A 257 24.75 -1.19 -5.14
CA GLN A 257 25.78 -0.63 -4.27
C GLN A 257 25.45 -0.89 -2.80
N ALA A 258 24.20 -0.60 -2.41
CA ALA A 258 23.73 -0.80 -1.06
C ALA A 258 23.45 -2.28 -0.72
N ARG A 259 23.48 -3.19 -1.71
CA ARG A 259 23.18 -4.62 -1.58
C ARG A 259 21.81 -4.90 -0.96
N VAL A 260 20.80 -4.13 -1.37
CA VAL A 260 19.43 -4.26 -0.86
C VAL A 260 18.39 -4.39 -1.97
N PRO A 261 17.24 -5.01 -1.67
CA PRO A 261 16.11 -5.05 -2.60
C PRO A 261 15.60 -3.66 -2.94
N VAL A 262 15.19 -3.49 -4.20
CA VAL A 262 14.61 -2.25 -4.73
C VAL A 262 13.11 -2.44 -4.97
N VAL A 263 12.31 -1.46 -4.55
CA VAL A 263 10.89 -1.33 -4.93
C VAL A 263 10.70 -0.02 -5.66
N ILE A 264 10.31 -0.10 -6.93
CA ILE A 264 9.90 1.07 -7.70
C ILE A 264 8.45 1.39 -7.33
N SER A 265 8.27 2.55 -6.72
CA SER A 265 6.97 3.06 -6.31
C SER A 265 6.09 3.36 -7.51
N HIS A 266 4.80 3.05 -7.40
CA HIS A 266 3.71 3.48 -8.28
C HIS A 266 4.09 3.54 -9.77
N LEU A 267 4.66 2.44 -10.28
CA LEU A 267 5.23 2.36 -11.63
C LEU A 267 4.19 2.78 -12.67
N LYS A 268 4.58 3.73 -13.53
CA LYS A 268 3.76 4.24 -14.62
C LYS A 268 4.62 4.81 -15.74
N CYS A 269 4.06 4.89 -16.94
CA CYS A 269 4.61 5.67 -18.06
C CYS A 269 3.82 6.97 -18.17
N ALA A 270 4.34 8.05 -17.57
CA ALA A 270 3.60 9.29 -17.43
C ALA A 270 3.62 10.15 -18.70
N GLY A 271 2.47 10.73 -19.05
CA GLY A 271 2.30 11.64 -20.19
C GLY A 271 2.08 10.92 -21.52
N ALA A 272 1.26 11.52 -22.39
CA ALA A 272 0.81 10.91 -23.64
C ALA A 272 1.94 10.45 -24.58
N ALA A 273 3.07 11.17 -24.59
CA ALA A 273 4.25 10.81 -25.38
C ALA A 273 4.93 9.51 -24.92
N ASN A 274 4.61 8.99 -23.73
CA ASN A 274 5.19 7.78 -23.15
C ASN A 274 4.22 6.59 -23.10
N TRP A 275 2.99 6.75 -23.62
CA TRP A 275 2.04 5.64 -23.65
C TRP A 275 2.50 4.52 -24.59
N GLY A 276 2.25 3.28 -24.20
CA GLY A 276 2.69 2.06 -24.88
C GLY A 276 4.03 1.51 -24.38
N ARG A 277 4.76 2.27 -23.56
CA ARG A 277 6.12 1.93 -23.08
C ARG A 277 6.14 0.99 -21.88
N ALA A 278 4.99 0.49 -21.40
CA ALA A 278 4.98 -0.46 -20.29
C ALA A 278 5.84 -1.72 -20.57
N GLY A 279 5.94 -2.16 -21.83
CA GLY A 279 6.83 -3.28 -22.18
C GLY A 279 8.29 -3.00 -21.85
N GLU A 280 8.81 -1.83 -22.26
CA GLU A 280 10.21 -1.44 -22.02
C GLU A 280 10.56 -1.42 -20.54
N VAL A 281 9.68 -0.85 -19.72
CA VAL A 281 9.93 -0.72 -18.27
C VAL A 281 9.82 -2.07 -17.56
N LEU A 282 8.90 -2.94 -17.99
CA LEU A 282 8.77 -4.28 -17.42
C LEU A 282 9.95 -5.18 -17.80
N ASP A 283 10.38 -5.14 -19.07
CA ASP A 283 11.59 -5.84 -19.54
C ASP A 283 12.83 -5.38 -18.75
N SER A 284 12.92 -4.08 -18.41
CA SER A 284 13.98 -3.53 -17.57
C SER A 284 13.98 -4.11 -16.15
N ILE A 285 12.79 -4.28 -15.53
CA ILE A 285 12.65 -4.95 -14.23
C ILE A 285 13.08 -6.41 -14.33
N GLU A 286 12.62 -7.15 -15.34
CA GLU A 286 12.98 -8.56 -15.54
C GLU A 286 14.50 -8.73 -15.75
N ALA A 287 15.13 -7.83 -16.51
CA ALA A 287 16.57 -7.82 -16.71
C ALA A 287 17.32 -7.59 -15.39
N ALA A 288 16.89 -6.62 -14.58
CA ALA A 288 17.50 -6.34 -13.28
C ALA A 288 17.30 -7.50 -12.27
N GLN A 289 16.16 -8.18 -12.32
CA GLN A 289 15.83 -9.33 -11.45
C GLN A 289 16.80 -10.51 -11.60
N ARG A 290 17.53 -10.60 -12.71
CA ARG A 290 18.58 -11.62 -12.92
C ARG A 290 19.79 -11.44 -11.99
N TYR A 291 19.99 -10.22 -11.46
CA TYR A 291 21.19 -9.86 -10.70
C TYR A 291 20.89 -9.31 -9.30
N GLN A 292 19.69 -8.77 -9.07
CA GLN A 292 19.29 -8.20 -7.78
C GLN A 292 17.78 -8.30 -7.55
N PRO A 293 17.30 -8.34 -6.29
CA PRO A 293 15.87 -8.32 -6.03
C PRO A 293 15.25 -6.96 -6.39
N VAL A 294 14.38 -6.95 -7.40
CA VAL A 294 13.61 -5.76 -7.81
C VAL A 294 12.13 -6.11 -7.82
N GLY A 295 11.29 -5.17 -7.40
CA GLY A 295 9.84 -5.20 -7.57
C GLY A 295 9.29 -3.82 -7.83
N CYS A 296 7.98 -3.72 -8.01
CA CYS A 296 7.29 -2.45 -8.07
C CYS A 296 5.91 -2.55 -7.44
N ASP A 297 5.30 -1.41 -7.15
CA ASP A 297 3.88 -1.32 -6.85
C ASP A 297 3.16 -0.44 -7.90
N CYS A 298 1.85 -0.57 -7.98
CA CYS A 298 1.00 0.35 -8.74
C CYS A 298 -0.37 0.51 -8.06
N TYR A 299 -1.01 1.66 -8.29
CA TYR A 299 -2.43 1.87 -7.98
C TYR A 299 -3.30 1.63 -9.23
N PRO A 300 -4.53 1.10 -9.09
CA PRO A 300 -5.34 0.62 -10.21
C PRO A 300 -6.17 1.72 -10.90
N TYR A 301 -5.54 2.87 -11.21
CA TYR A 301 -6.19 4.01 -11.86
C TYR A 301 -5.29 4.62 -12.93
N THR A 302 -5.89 5.04 -14.05
CA THR A 302 -5.20 5.67 -15.18
C THR A 302 -5.09 7.19 -15.06
N ALA A 303 -5.42 7.75 -13.90
CA ALA A 303 -5.35 9.18 -13.68
C ALA A 303 -4.64 9.52 -12.38
N SER A 304 -4.06 10.71 -12.34
CA SER A 304 -3.71 11.41 -11.11
C SER A 304 -4.79 12.44 -10.79
N SER A 305 -4.80 12.96 -9.56
CA SER A 305 -5.73 14.03 -9.15
C SER A 305 -4.98 15.00 -8.25
N SER A 306 -5.23 16.29 -8.43
CA SER A 306 -4.68 17.35 -7.57
C SER A 306 -5.53 18.63 -7.73
N THR A 307 -5.05 19.74 -7.19
CA THR A 307 -5.50 21.07 -7.62
C THR A 307 -5.27 21.24 -9.13
N LEU A 308 -6.12 22.04 -9.76
CA LEU A 308 -5.95 22.42 -11.17
C LEU A 308 -4.66 23.23 -11.30
N ASP A 309 -3.63 22.63 -11.91
CA ASP A 309 -2.29 23.16 -12.08
C ASP A 309 -2.14 23.60 -13.54
N LEU A 310 -1.93 24.90 -13.73
CA LEU A 310 -1.78 25.49 -15.05
C LEU A 310 -0.60 24.90 -15.84
N LYS A 311 0.42 24.34 -15.16
CA LYS A 311 1.56 23.68 -15.81
C LYS A 311 1.20 22.33 -16.43
N GLN A 312 0.10 21.72 -15.98
CA GLN A 312 -0.39 20.43 -16.48
C GLN A 312 -1.53 20.60 -17.49
N VAL A 313 -1.94 21.83 -17.78
CA VAL A 313 -2.97 22.11 -18.79
C VAL A 313 -2.41 21.83 -20.19
N THR A 314 -2.99 20.84 -20.84
CA THR A 314 -2.62 20.40 -22.19
C THR A 314 -3.84 19.79 -22.88
N ASP A 315 -3.82 19.75 -24.21
CA ASP A 315 -4.76 19.05 -25.06
C ASP A 315 -4.34 17.59 -25.34
N ALA A 316 -3.15 17.17 -24.89
CA ALA A 316 -2.60 15.83 -25.13
C ALA A 316 -3.35 14.72 -24.38
N PHE A 317 -4.11 15.05 -23.34
CA PHE A 317 -4.95 14.12 -22.60
C PHE A 317 -6.13 14.85 -21.95
N ASP A 318 -7.12 14.07 -21.52
CA ASP A 318 -8.31 14.62 -20.88
C ASP A 318 -8.01 15.12 -19.46
N ILE A 319 -8.53 16.31 -19.17
CA ILE A 319 -8.49 16.95 -17.87
C ILE A 319 -9.93 17.12 -17.41
N PHE A 320 -10.32 16.40 -16.36
CA PHE A 320 -11.66 16.41 -15.81
C PHE A 320 -11.72 17.31 -14.57
N ILE A 321 -12.62 18.30 -14.56
CA ILE A 321 -12.76 19.25 -13.45
C ILE A 321 -13.61 18.61 -12.37
N THR A 322 -13.02 18.39 -11.19
CA THR A 322 -13.72 17.78 -10.05
C THR A 322 -14.45 18.81 -9.19
N TRP A 323 -13.94 20.03 -9.14
CA TRP A 323 -14.56 21.17 -8.49
C TRP A 323 -13.93 22.48 -8.95
N SER A 324 -14.65 23.58 -8.76
CA SER A 324 -14.16 24.94 -8.93
C SER A 324 -14.92 25.82 -7.94
N ASP A 325 -14.20 26.62 -7.14
CA ASP A 325 -14.82 27.57 -6.22
C ASP A 325 -15.59 28.68 -6.96
N PRO A 326 -15.04 29.33 -8.02
CA PRO A 326 -15.78 30.34 -8.76
C PRO A 326 -16.89 29.77 -9.67
N HIS A 327 -16.79 28.50 -10.07
CA HIS A 327 -17.72 27.86 -11.02
C HIS A 327 -18.13 26.44 -10.58
N PRO A 328 -18.83 26.29 -9.44
CA PRO A 328 -19.18 24.99 -8.88
C PRO A 328 -20.11 24.16 -9.78
N ASP A 329 -20.90 24.81 -10.64
CA ASP A 329 -21.80 24.21 -11.64
C ASP A 329 -21.06 23.48 -12.77
N LEU A 330 -19.77 23.77 -12.95
CA LEU A 330 -18.91 23.14 -13.98
C LEU A 330 -18.14 21.92 -13.44
N ALA A 331 -18.28 21.60 -12.16
CA ALA A 331 -17.78 20.35 -11.61
C ALA A 331 -18.40 19.15 -12.35
N GLY A 332 -17.57 18.14 -12.65
CA GLY A 332 -18.00 16.97 -13.39
C GLY A 332 -17.86 17.06 -14.91
N GLN A 333 -17.24 18.13 -15.44
CA GLN A 333 -17.06 18.33 -16.87
C GLN A 333 -15.58 18.29 -17.29
N MET A 334 -15.31 17.99 -18.55
CA MET A 334 -13.97 18.07 -19.12
C MET A 334 -13.57 19.53 -19.35
N LEU A 335 -12.32 19.90 -19.03
CA LEU A 335 -11.76 21.23 -19.27
C LEU A 335 -11.91 21.65 -20.73
N LYS A 336 -11.69 20.73 -21.68
CA LYS A 336 -11.89 20.98 -23.11
C LYS A 336 -13.32 21.33 -23.48
N THR A 337 -14.30 20.73 -22.80
CA THR A 337 -15.73 21.03 -22.99
C THR A 337 -16.06 22.41 -22.44
N ILE A 338 -15.54 22.76 -21.26
CA ILE A 338 -15.71 24.08 -20.64
C ILE A 338 -15.08 25.17 -21.51
N ALA A 339 -13.83 24.96 -21.95
CA ALA A 339 -13.10 25.91 -22.79
C ALA A 339 -13.84 26.19 -24.11
N ALA A 340 -14.34 25.14 -24.76
CA ALA A 340 -15.16 25.26 -25.96
C ALA A 340 -16.46 26.04 -25.71
N ALA A 341 -17.17 25.76 -24.61
CA ALA A 341 -18.40 26.46 -24.24
C ALA A 341 -18.16 27.96 -23.92
N TRP A 342 -17.00 28.29 -23.36
CA TRP A 342 -16.59 29.66 -23.07
C TRP A 342 -15.94 30.39 -24.25
N GLY A 343 -15.68 29.71 -25.37
CA GLY A 343 -14.99 30.29 -26.53
C GLY A 343 -13.56 30.74 -26.20
N THR A 344 -12.86 30.00 -25.33
CA THR A 344 -11.51 30.34 -24.83
C THR A 344 -10.57 29.14 -24.98
N ASP A 345 -9.26 29.35 -24.89
CA ASP A 345 -8.32 28.23 -24.85
C ASP A 345 -8.33 27.49 -23.50
N LEU A 346 -7.71 26.30 -23.45
CA LEU A 346 -7.69 25.47 -22.24
C LEU A 346 -7.06 26.18 -21.04
N LEU A 347 -6.00 26.97 -21.28
CA LEU A 347 -5.23 27.61 -20.23
C LEU A 347 -6.02 28.77 -19.60
N ASP A 348 -6.69 29.56 -20.43
CA ASP A 348 -7.58 30.62 -19.99
C ASP A 348 -8.84 30.07 -19.31
N ALA A 349 -9.41 28.98 -19.80
CA ALA A 349 -10.47 28.28 -19.07
C ALA A 349 -9.97 27.81 -17.70
N ALA A 350 -8.79 27.20 -17.63
CA ALA A 350 -8.23 26.72 -16.38
C ALA A 350 -7.97 27.86 -15.38
N ARG A 351 -7.44 29.01 -15.86
CA ARG A 351 -7.26 30.21 -15.04
C ARG A 351 -8.58 30.71 -14.45
N ARG A 352 -9.66 30.73 -15.24
CA ARG A 352 -10.99 31.17 -14.77
C ARG A 352 -11.61 30.19 -13.76
N LEU A 353 -11.31 28.90 -13.89
CA LEU A 353 -11.78 27.87 -12.96
C LEU A 353 -11.04 27.90 -11.61
N GLN A 354 -9.81 28.43 -11.54
CA GLN A 354 -9.03 28.44 -10.31
C GLN A 354 -9.63 29.35 -9.22
N PRO A 355 -9.55 28.95 -7.93
CA PRO A 355 -9.07 27.66 -7.44
C PRO A 355 -10.04 26.52 -7.76
N ALA A 356 -9.48 25.41 -8.24
CA ALA A 356 -10.21 24.24 -8.72
C ALA A 356 -9.40 22.96 -8.47
N GLY A 357 -10.07 21.81 -8.60
CA GLY A 357 -9.45 20.49 -8.64
C GLY A 357 -9.61 19.86 -10.01
N ALA A 358 -8.64 19.03 -10.38
CA ALA A 358 -8.63 18.34 -11.65
C ALA A 358 -8.08 16.93 -11.54
N VAL A 359 -8.58 16.08 -12.44
CA VAL A 359 -8.10 14.73 -12.69
C VAL A 359 -7.42 14.73 -14.03
N TYR A 360 -6.17 14.28 -14.06
CA TYR A 360 -5.34 14.26 -15.26
C TYR A 360 -5.26 12.81 -15.74
N HIS A 361 -5.87 12.50 -16.89
CA HIS A 361 -5.83 11.17 -17.51
C HIS A 361 -4.50 10.96 -18.25
N ASN A 362 -3.39 11.13 -17.53
CA ASN A 362 -2.04 11.16 -18.09
C ASN A 362 -1.38 9.78 -18.23
N MET A 363 -2.10 8.68 -17.95
CA MET A 363 -1.62 7.30 -18.09
C MET A 363 -2.51 6.50 -19.03
N SER A 364 -1.92 5.53 -19.73
CA SER A 364 -2.64 4.60 -20.62
C SER A 364 -3.21 3.42 -19.84
N ALA A 365 -4.48 3.06 -20.13
CA ALA A 365 -5.11 1.85 -19.59
C ALA A 365 -4.36 0.58 -20.01
N GLN A 366 -3.87 0.53 -21.24
CA GLN A 366 -3.13 -0.63 -21.76
C GLN A 366 -1.80 -0.83 -21.04
N ASP A 367 -1.11 0.27 -20.72
CA ASP A 367 0.12 0.21 -19.93
C ASP A 367 -0.16 -0.25 -18.50
N LEU A 368 -1.20 0.31 -17.88
CA LEU A 368 -1.61 -0.09 -16.54
C LEU A 368 -2.00 -1.57 -16.47
N ASP A 369 -2.69 -2.10 -17.49
CA ASP A 369 -3.03 -3.53 -17.55
C ASP A 369 -1.79 -4.43 -17.57
N ARG A 370 -0.77 -4.04 -18.35
CA ARG A 370 0.50 -4.78 -18.39
C ARG A 370 1.20 -4.71 -17.04
N ILE A 371 1.27 -3.51 -16.46
CA ILE A 371 1.93 -3.29 -15.17
C ILE A 371 1.23 -4.07 -14.05
N ILE A 372 -0.08 -3.98 -13.92
CA ILE A 372 -0.81 -4.64 -12.83
C ILE A 372 -0.77 -6.17 -12.97
N ALA A 373 -0.78 -6.70 -14.20
CA ALA A 373 -0.70 -8.12 -14.48
C ALA A 373 0.71 -8.70 -14.21
N HIS A 374 1.75 -7.88 -14.32
CA HIS A 374 3.14 -8.35 -14.26
C HIS A 374 3.51 -8.99 -12.91
N PRO A 375 4.25 -10.11 -12.87
CA PRO A 375 4.59 -10.82 -11.64
C PRO A 375 5.38 -10.01 -10.60
N ALA A 376 6.13 -8.98 -11.02
CA ALA A 376 6.90 -8.13 -10.11
C ALA A 376 6.06 -7.09 -9.35
N THR A 377 4.79 -6.90 -9.75
CA THR A 377 3.93 -5.81 -9.28
C THR A 377 3.06 -6.24 -8.10
N VAL A 378 3.12 -5.49 -7.01
CA VAL A 378 2.17 -5.53 -5.88
C VAL A 378 1.25 -4.29 -5.90
N ILE A 379 0.22 -4.26 -5.06
CA ILE A 379 -0.75 -3.17 -5.06
C ILE A 379 -0.48 -2.19 -3.92
N GLY A 380 -0.39 -0.91 -4.26
CA GLY A 380 -0.34 0.21 -3.33
C GLY A 380 -1.43 1.23 -3.68
N SER A 381 -2.10 1.81 -2.69
CA SER A 381 -3.18 2.76 -2.95
C SER A 381 -2.67 4.13 -3.40
N ASP A 382 -1.51 4.55 -2.88
CA ASP A 382 -1.00 5.92 -2.99
C ASP A 382 -2.05 6.97 -2.52
N GLY A 383 -2.88 6.58 -1.55
CA GLY A 383 -3.90 7.46 -0.98
C GLY A 383 -3.28 8.67 -0.26
N LEU A 384 -3.82 9.87 -0.51
CA LEU A 384 -3.45 11.12 0.18
C LEU A 384 -4.57 11.52 1.15
N PRO A 385 -4.50 11.10 2.43
CA PRO A 385 -5.62 11.22 3.37
C PRO A 385 -5.88 12.65 3.86
N ASN A 386 -4.89 13.55 3.75
CA ASN A 386 -5.04 14.96 4.16
C ASN A 386 -5.63 15.85 3.06
N ASP A 387 -5.82 15.32 1.85
CA ASP A 387 -6.48 16.06 0.78
C ASP A 387 -7.96 16.29 1.12
N PRO A 388 -8.47 17.53 1.01
CA PRO A 388 -9.89 17.81 1.24
C PRO A 388 -10.80 17.01 0.30
N LYS A 389 -10.37 16.89 -0.97
CA LYS A 389 -11.01 16.10 -2.03
C LYS A 389 -9.97 15.14 -2.64
N PRO A 390 -9.73 13.98 -2.00
CA PRO A 390 -8.67 13.06 -2.39
C PRO A 390 -8.99 12.37 -3.71
N HIS A 391 -7.98 11.78 -4.36
CA HIS A 391 -8.21 10.82 -5.43
C HIS A 391 -8.99 9.59 -4.88
N PRO A 392 -9.95 8.99 -5.62
CA PRO A 392 -10.71 7.80 -5.18
C PRO A 392 -9.85 6.56 -4.85
N ARG A 393 -8.55 6.61 -5.17
CA ARG A 393 -7.59 5.53 -4.85
C ARG A 393 -7.41 5.36 -3.35
N LEU A 394 -7.62 6.43 -2.58
CA LEU A 394 -7.62 6.40 -1.12
C LEU A 394 -8.71 5.46 -0.56
N TRP A 395 -9.81 5.23 -1.28
CA TRP A 395 -11.00 4.52 -0.80
C TRP A 395 -11.38 3.29 -1.61
N GLY A 396 -10.82 3.12 -2.81
CA GLY A 396 -11.24 2.06 -3.73
C GLY A 396 -10.12 1.23 -4.37
N ALA A 397 -8.84 1.48 -4.09
CA ALA A 397 -7.75 0.76 -4.76
C ALA A 397 -7.90 -0.78 -4.68
N PHE A 398 -8.01 -1.36 -3.49
CA PHE A 398 -8.01 -2.83 -3.34
C PHE A 398 -9.30 -3.48 -3.89
N PRO A 399 -10.50 -2.95 -3.59
CA PRO A 399 -11.75 -3.47 -4.12
C PRO A 399 -11.88 -3.30 -5.64
N ARG A 400 -11.21 -2.29 -6.23
CA ARG A 400 -11.10 -2.13 -7.68
C ARG A 400 -10.27 -3.25 -8.32
N VAL A 401 -9.17 -3.69 -7.69
CA VAL A 401 -8.40 -4.85 -8.18
C VAL A 401 -9.27 -6.10 -8.20
N LEU A 402 -10.02 -6.35 -7.13
CA LEU A 402 -10.89 -7.53 -7.01
C LEU A 402 -12.10 -7.48 -7.97
N GLY A 403 -12.85 -6.38 -7.97
CA GLY A 403 -14.05 -6.24 -8.77
C GLY A 403 -13.75 -5.99 -10.24
N HIS A 404 -13.05 -4.89 -10.54
CA HIS A 404 -12.83 -4.45 -11.91
C HIS A 404 -11.78 -5.29 -12.63
N TYR A 405 -10.58 -5.46 -12.05
CA TYR A 405 -9.49 -6.15 -12.74
C TYR A 405 -9.60 -7.67 -12.70
N SER A 406 -10.03 -8.25 -11.58
CA SER A 406 -10.18 -9.70 -11.46
C SER A 406 -11.54 -10.22 -11.94
N ARG A 407 -12.65 -9.83 -11.32
CA ARG A 407 -13.98 -10.37 -11.68
C ARG A 407 -14.45 -9.93 -13.08
N GLU A 408 -14.49 -8.63 -13.35
CA GLU A 408 -15.11 -8.08 -14.56
C GLU A 408 -14.22 -8.28 -15.80
N ARG A 409 -12.95 -7.90 -15.69
CA ARG A 409 -12.02 -7.91 -16.83
C ARG A 409 -11.23 -9.20 -16.96
N LYS A 410 -11.21 -10.06 -15.93
CA LYS A 410 -10.47 -11.33 -15.91
C LYS A 410 -8.99 -11.17 -16.27
N LEU A 411 -8.41 -10.02 -15.93
CA LEU A 411 -6.98 -9.76 -16.14
C LEU A 411 -6.13 -10.55 -15.14
N LEU A 412 -6.68 -10.77 -13.94
CA LEU A 412 -6.08 -11.56 -12.87
C LEU A 412 -7.09 -12.59 -12.37
N SER A 413 -6.65 -13.80 -12.04
CA SER A 413 -7.47 -14.67 -11.20
C SER A 413 -7.64 -14.06 -9.80
N LEU A 414 -8.66 -14.50 -9.06
CA LEU A 414 -8.88 -14.01 -7.70
C LEU A 414 -7.68 -14.32 -6.80
N ALA A 415 -7.11 -15.52 -6.92
CA ALA A 415 -5.92 -15.91 -6.16
C ALA A 415 -4.70 -15.06 -6.50
N ALA A 416 -4.47 -14.74 -7.78
CA ALA A 416 -3.39 -13.85 -8.20
C ALA A 416 -3.58 -12.42 -7.69
N ALA A 417 -4.82 -11.90 -7.75
CA ALA A 417 -5.16 -10.59 -7.20
C ALA A 417 -4.92 -10.53 -5.70
N VAL A 418 -5.43 -11.49 -4.92
CA VAL A 418 -5.22 -11.56 -3.47
C VAL A 418 -3.73 -11.68 -3.14
N ARG A 419 -2.99 -12.57 -3.81
CA ARG A 419 -1.53 -12.74 -3.60
C ARG A 419 -0.75 -11.43 -3.74
N LYS A 420 -1.06 -10.63 -4.77
CA LYS A 420 -0.43 -9.32 -5.04
C LYS A 420 -0.69 -8.28 -3.96
N MET A 421 -1.72 -8.49 -3.12
CA MET A 421 -2.14 -7.61 -2.04
C MET A 421 -1.81 -8.18 -0.65
N THR A 422 -1.34 -9.43 -0.57
CA THR A 422 -1.12 -10.15 0.70
C THR A 422 0.25 -10.83 0.72
N GLY A 423 0.35 -12.10 0.38
CA GLY A 423 1.57 -12.91 0.54
C GLY A 423 2.77 -12.29 -0.17
N GLN A 424 2.58 -11.82 -1.41
CA GLN A 424 3.66 -11.16 -2.15
C GLN A 424 4.07 -9.81 -1.55
N SER A 425 3.12 -9.04 -1.02
CA SER A 425 3.39 -7.78 -0.31
C SER A 425 4.15 -8.04 0.99
N ALA A 426 3.75 -9.04 1.77
CA ALA A 426 4.42 -9.44 2.99
C ALA A 426 5.85 -9.92 2.73
N GLU A 427 6.06 -10.75 1.70
CA GLU A 427 7.38 -11.19 1.24
C GLU A 427 8.27 -9.99 0.84
N ARG A 428 7.73 -9.08 0.01
CA ARG A 428 8.46 -7.91 -0.50
C ARG A 428 9.00 -7.01 0.61
N PHE A 429 8.20 -6.83 1.66
CA PHE A 429 8.49 -5.92 2.77
C PHE A 429 9.01 -6.62 4.03
N GLY A 430 9.10 -7.95 4.04
CA GLY A 430 9.64 -8.71 5.17
C GLY A 430 8.71 -8.73 6.39
N LEU A 431 7.41 -8.81 6.17
CA LEU A 431 6.40 -8.87 7.22
C LEU A 431 6.17 -10.32 7.66
N THR A 432 6.93 -10.75 8.66
CA THR A 432 6.92 -12.13 9.18
C THR A 432 5.55 -12.55 9.73
N GLU A 433 5.13 -13.79 9.44
CA GLU A 433 3.86 -14.38 9.92
C GLU A 433 2.59 -13.59 9.53
N ARG A 434 2.62 -12.86 8.41
CA ARG A 434 1.48 -12.10 7.87
C ARG A 434 1.35 -12.30 6.37
N GLY A 435 0.16 -12.03 5.84
CA GLY A 435 -0.12 -12.09 4.40
C GLY A 435 -0.48 -13.49 3.90
N LEU A 436 -0.60 -14.50 4.77
CA LEU A 436 -1.16 -15.82 4.44
C LEU A 436 -2.19 -16.26 5.48
N VAL A 437 -3.21 -17.00 5.04
CA VAL A 437 -4.15 -17.70 5.96
C VAL A 437 -3.50 -19.04 6.33
N ARG A 438 -2.86 -19.08 7.49
CA ARG A 438 -2.13 -20.27 7.98
C ARG A 438 -2.22 -20.37 9.49
N GLU A 439 -2.38 -21.58 10.01
CA GLU A 439 -2.34 -21.82 11.45
C GLU A 439 -1.05 -21.29 12.07
N GLY A 440 -1.19 -20.69 13.26
CA GLY A 440 -0.13 -20.01 13.99
C GLY A 440 0.19 -18.59 13.50
N TRP A 441 -0.27 -18.15 12.32
CA TRP A 441 0.01 -16.81 11.80
C TRP A 441 -0.92 -15.76 12.41
N TRP A 442 -0.57 -14.48 12.28
CA TRP A 442 -1.44 -13.39 12.76
C TRP A 442 -2.79 -13.43 12.05
N ALA A 443 -3.88 -13.27 12.81
CA ALA A 443 -5.23 -13.18 12.27
C ALA A 443 -5.53 -11.78 11.72
N ASP A 444 -4.75 -11.38 10.72
CA ASP A 444 -5.09 -10.27 9.83
C ASP A 444 -5.88 -10.84 8.66
N LEU A 445 -7.19 -10.62 8.66
CA LEU A 445 -8.11 -11.31 7.75
C LEU A 445 -9.12 -10.34 7.16
N VAL A 446 -9.58 -10.63 5.95
CA VAL A 446 -10.70 -9.94 5.30
C VAL A 446 -11.69 -10.98 4.79
N LEU A 447 -12.96 -10.77 5.13
CA LEU A 447 -14.09 -11.51 4.60
C LEU A 447 -14.82 -10.62 3.61
N PHE A 448 -14.91 -11.07 2.36
CA PHE A 448 -15.57 -10.31 1.29
C PHE A 448 -16.39 -11.21 0.37
N ASP A 449 -17.39 -10.61 -0.26
CA ASP A 449 -18.20 -11.25 -1.28
C ASP A 449 -17.51 -11.07 -2.65
N PRO A 450 -17.00 -12.15 -3.28
CA PRO A 450 -16.28 -12.05 -4.55
C PRO A 450 -17.18 -11.59 -5.71
N ASP A 451 -18.50 -11.81 -5.62
CA ASP A 451 -19.44 -11.49 -6.69
C ASP A 451 -19.85 -10.01 -6.64
N THR A 452 -19.78 -9.36 -5.48
CA THR A 452 -20.23 -7.97 -5.30
C THR A 452 -19.14 -6.97 -4.94
N VAL A 453 -17.93 -7.42 -4.54
CA VAL A 453 -16.82 -6.54 -4.16
C VAL A 453 -16.47 -5.55 -5.27
N ARG A 454 -16.43 -4.25 -4.97
CA ARG A 454 -16.04 -3.19 -5.91
C ARG A 454 -15.71 -1.90 -5.19
N ASP A 455 -14.92 -1.06 -5.86
CA ASP A 455 -14.80 0.36 -5.53
C ASP A 455 -16.13 1.09 -5.80
N VAL A 456 -16.49 1.99 -4.88
CA VAL A 456 -17.65 2.88 -5.03
C VAL A 456 -17.20 4.34 -5.13
N ALA A 457 -16.06 4.67 -4.52
CA ALA A 457 -15.43 5.98 -4.63
C ALA A 457 -15.20 6.39 -6.09
N THR A 458 -15.66 7.58 -6.44
CA THR A 458 -15.47 8.18 -7.76
C THR A 458 -14.65 9.45 -7.66
N PHE A 459 -14.24 10.04 -8.78
CA PHE A 459 -13.58 11.35 -8.75
C PHE A 459 -14.48 12.48 -8.24
N ALA A 460 -15.80 12.37 -8.44
CA ALA A 460 -16.78 13.35 -7.99
C ALA A 460 -17.12 13.19 -6.50
N ASP A 461 -17.22 11.95 -6.03
CA ASP A 461 -17.39 11.62 -4.62
C ASP A 461 -16.36 10.56 -4.19
N PRO A 462 -15.15 11.02 -3.79
CA PRO A 462 -14.02 10.13 -3.57
C PRO A 462 -13.97 9.51 -2.18
N LYS A 463 -14.85 9.91 -1.24
CA LYS A 463 -14.81 9.45 0.16
C LYS A 463 -15.93 8.44 0.46
N GLN A 464 -16.04 7.41 -0.39
CA GLN A 464 -17.06 6.38 -0.24
C GLN A 464 -16.43 5.03 0.12
N PRO A 465 -16.89 4.37 1.20
CA PRO A 465 -16.52 2.99 1.51
C PRO A 465 -16.81 2.05 0.34
N ALA A 466 -15.97 1.02 0.19
CA ALA A 466 -16.19 0.01 -0.83
C ALA A 466 -17.40 -0.89 -0.52
N ALA A 467 -17.97 -1.48 -1.56
CA ALA A 467 -19.01 -2.49 -1.43
C ALA A 467 -18.40 -3.90 -1.38
N GLY A 468 -19.10 -4.83 -0.74
CA GLY A 468 -18.74 -6.26 -0.70
C GLY A 468 -17.68 -6.65 0.33
N ILE A 469 -17.09 -5.71 1.07
CA ILE A 469 -16.27 -6.00 2.26
C ILE A 469 -17.20 -6.24 3.45
N ALA A 470 -17.30 -7.48 3.92
CA ALA A 470 -18.21 -7.88 4.99
C ALA A 470 -17.60 -7.65 6.38
N ALA A 471 -16.34 -8.07 6.57
CA ALA A 471 -15.64 -7.92 7.83
C ALA A 471 -14.12 -7.90 7.65
N VAL A 472 -13.41 -7.26 8.58
CA VAL A 472 -11.95 -7.19 8.63
C VAL A 472 -11.49 -7.43 10.06
N TRP A 473 -10.47 -8.28 10.23
CA TRP A 473 -9.80 -8.53 11.50
C TRP A 473 -8.36 -8.06 11.42
N VAL A 474 -7.90 -7.41 12.48
CA VAL A 474 -6.51 -6.98 12.64
C VAL A 474 -6.00 -7.55 13.96
N ASN A 475 -4.95 -8.38 13.87
CA ASN A 475 -4.43 -9.14 15.01
C ASN A 475 -5.55 -9.87 15.78
N GLY A 476 -6.48 -10.48 15.03
CA GLY A 476 -7.64 -11.23 15.52
C GLY A 476 -8.79 -10.41 16.10
N ALA A 477 -8.65 -9.09 16.28
CA ALA A 477 -9.76 -8.25 16.69
C ALA A 477 -10.56 -7.79 15.48
N LEU A 478 -11.89 -7.89 15.55
CA LEU A 478 -12.78 -7.36 14.52
C LEU A 478 -12.62 -5.83 14.44
N ALA A 479 -12.10 -5.33 13.32
CA ALA A 479 -11.77 -3.92 13.09
C ALA A 479 -12.82 -3.19 12.24
N TYR A 480 -13.51 -3.92 11.36
CA TYR A 480 -14.57 -3.39 10.49
C TYR A 480 -15.65 -4.43 10.26
N ARG A 481 -16.92 -4.02 10.28
CA ARG A 481 -18.09 -4.84 9.95
C ARG A 481 -19.27 -3.93 9.59
N ASP A 482 -20.10 -4.36 8.64
CA ASP A 482 -21.37 -3.71 8.27
C ASP A 482 -21.25 -2.20 7.98
N GLY A 483 -20.18 -1.79 7.28
CA GLY A 483 -19.98 -0.38 6.93
C GLY A 483 -19.30 0.48 8.00
N ALA A 484 -18.96 -0.08 9.16
CA ALA A 484 -18.47 0.67 10.31
C ALA A 484 -17.19 0.11 10.92
N VAL A 485 -16.31 1.03 11.35
CA VAL A 485 -15.15 0.71 12.19
C VAL A 485 -15.65 0.24 13.56
N GLN A 486 -15.08 -0.84 14.06
CA GLN A 486 -15.44 -1.38 15.36
C GLN A 486 -14.67 -0.69 16.51
N PRO A 487 -15.20 -0.69 17.75
CA PRO A 487 -14.60 0.05 18.85
C PRO A 487 -13.19 -0.44 19.26
N ARG A 488 -12.90 -1.73 19.08
CA ARG A 488 -11.62 -2.34 19.45
C ARG A 488 -10.65 -2.26 18.29
N ARG A 489 -9.65 -1.39 18.40
CA ARG A 489 -8.52 -1.32 17.46
C ARG A 489 -7.33 -2.08 18.02
N ALA A 490 -6.72 -2.93 17.20
CA ALA A 490 -5.63 -3.82 17.62
C ALA A 490 -4.39 -3.73 16.73
N GLY A 491 -4.33 -2.72 15.85
CA GLY A 491 -3.17 -2.44 15.03
C GLY A 491 -1.97 -2.02 15.85
N ARG A 492 -0.79 -2.43 15.39
CA ARG A 492 0.50 -2.24 16.08
C ARG A 492 1.55 -1.73 15.11
N PHE A 493 2.66 -1.24 15.64
CA PHE A 493 3.84 -0.98 14.82
C PHE A 493 4.54 -2.31 14.49
N LEU A 494 4.72 -2.56 13.19
CA LEU A 494 5.44 -3.74 12.71
C LEU A 494 6.91 -3.37 12.49
N ARG A 495 7.76 -3.95 13.35
CA ARG A 495 9.21 -3.86 13.18
C ARG A 495 9.64 -4.76 12.02
N ARG A 496 10.68 -4.33 11.32
CA ARG A 496 11.37 -5.12 10.29
C ARG A 496 11.69 -6.54 10.81
N GLY A 497 11.14 -7.56 10.15
CA GLY A 497 11.43 -8.96 10.42
C GLY A 497 12.70 -9.43 9.71
N PRO A 498 13.27 -10.60 10.10
CA PRO A 498 14.36 -11.22 9.35
C PRO A 498 13.87 -11.57 7.94
N ARG A 499 14.59 -11.14 6.90
CA ARG A 499 14.32 -11.56 5.52
C ARG A 499 14.89 -12.94 5.28
N ALA A 500 14.13 -13.81 4.62
CA ALA A 500 14.72 -14.99 3.99
C ALA A 500 15.80 -14.51 3.01
N GLN A 501 17.01 -15.06 3.09
CA GLN A 501 18.06 -14.76 2.12
C GLN A 501 17.52 -15.11 0.73
N ALA A 502 17.57 -14.16 -0.20
CA ALA A 502 17.28 -14.46 -1.60
C ALA A 502 18.24 -15.58 -2.04
N GLN A 503 17.72 -16.62 -2.68
CA GLN A 503 18.59 -17.64 -3.28
C GLN A 503 19.55 -16.92 -4.23
N PRO A 504 20.88 -17.16 -4.12
CA PRO A 504 21.81 -16.62 -5.08
C PRO A 504 21.38 -17.06 -6.48
N ALA A 505 21.45 -16.14 -7.45
CA ALA A 505 21.27 -16.49 -8.85
C ALA A 505 22.21 -17.67 -9.18
N PRO A 506 21.74 -18.68 -9.95
CA PRO A 506 22.61 -19.80 -10.33
C PRO A 506 23.86 -19.23 -10.99
N GLU A 507 25.03 -19.67 -10.53
CA GLU A 507 26.31 -19.28 -11.11
C GLU A 507 26.28 -19.63 -12.60
N CYS A 508 26.35 -18.61 -13.46
CA CYS A 508 26.66 -18.84 -14.86
C CYS A 508 28.10 -19.34 -14.94
N GLU A 509 28.28 -20.65 -14.97
CA GLU A 509 29.51 -21.27 -15.44
C GLU A 509 29.74 -20.81 -16.88
N TYR A 510 30.75 -19.97 -17.08
CA TYR A 510 31.30 -19.71 -18.40
C TYR A 510 32.09 -20.97 -18.82
N HIS A 511 31.51 -21.76 -19.71
CA HIS A 511 32.20 -22.78 -20.50
C HIS A 511 31.97 -22.55 -21.99
#